data_AF-B5CPZ9-F1
#
_entry.id   AF-B5CPZ9-F1
#
_cell.length_a   1.000
_cell.length_b   1.000
_cell.length_c   1.000
_cell.angle_alpha   90.00
_cell.angle_beta   90.00
_cell.angle_gamma   90.00
#
_symmetry.space_group_name_H-M   'P 1'
#
loop_
_entity.id
_entity.type
_entity.pdbx_description
1 polymer ?
#
loop_
_entity_poly.entity_id
_entity_poly.type
_entity_poly.pdbx_seq_one_letter_code
_entity_poly.pdbx_strand_id
1 'polypeptide(L)'
;MTGLTQLSGKIAEYNAEKLGTEYFEVEWHAGARPTHTIWQGRVWSQQQLYDVCGLGTVIGLCGANCYHTYFPFVPGVSVRTYTDDWLDEQNWKESEPTEFRGKEYTLYEAKQRQRQMETAMRAQREKVQMLQDGDADPDDVMLAKCKYQGQLDEYARFSKQMGLKQERERIYIDGRWRVAPGRIDKKLNVVNTMKISVPRDAYKIKGMTSEAKHEIEAAINNLKKEYDIRLDLIEVAKMEVGDIFGAAPYLDDRGKLRFALVINEDIDYNVVKKKIQRRYDKGRFAGKSIEDYIAHEMAHIMTYQDCKNEAEFRTRQRIVERQFMQGISQYADKTGKGEESLAEAFVRYRNKEKIPIRAELLIRSYIERWKK
;
A
#
# COMPACT_ATOMS: atom_id res chain seq x y z
N MET A 1 14.29 -7.39 25.63
CA MET A 1 14.62 -5.97 25.90
C MET A 1 16.10 -5.92 26.24
N THR A 2 16.85 -4.97 25.67
CA THR A 2 18.32 -4.87 25.88
C THR A 2 18.72 -4.71 27.35
N GLY A 3 17.94 -4.01 28.18
CA GLY A 3 18.26 -3.90 29.61
C GLY A 3 18.27 -5.25 30.35
N LEU A 4 17.44 -6.21 29.93
CA LEU A 4 17.35 -7.52 30.56
C LEU A 4 18.53 -8.43 30.17
N THR A 5 18.99 -8.33 28.91
CA THR A 5 20.18 -9.06 28.45
C THR A 5 21.45 -8.50 29.07
N GLN A 6 21.56 -7.17 29.23
CA GLN A 6 22.67 -6.54 29.95
C GLN A 6 22.73 -6.93 31.42
N LEU A 7 21.59 -7.00 32.12
CA LEU A 7 21.51 -7.49 33.50
C LEU A 7 21.94 -8.97 33.59
N SER A 8 21.45 -9.80 32.68
CA SER A 8 21.86 -11.20 32.58
C SER A 8 23.37 -11.36 32.36
N GLY A 9 23.97 -10.50 31.53
CA GLY A 9 25.41 -10.45 31.32
C GLY A 9 26.19 -10.13 32.59
N LYS A 10 25.70 -9.19 33.42
CA LYS A 10 26.32 -8.89 34.73
C LYS A 10 26.22 -10.04 35.73
N ILE A 11 25.10 -10.77 35.73
CA ILE A 11 24.95 -11.98 36.55
C ILE A 11 25.91 -13.07 36.06
N ALA A 12 26.07 -13.23 34.74
CA ALA A 12 27.02 -14.17 34.17
C ALA A 12 28.47 -13.82 34.53
N GLU A 13 28.86 -12.56 34.44
CA GLU A 13 30.19 -12.08 34.87
C GLU A 13 30.45 -12.39 36.36
N TYR A 14 29.48 -12.10 37.24
CA TYR A 14 29.58 -12.42 38.66
C TYR A 14 29.74 -13.93 38.92
N ASN A 15 28.96 -14.76 38.21
CA ASN A 15 29.05 -16.21 38.35
C ASN A 15 30.38 -16.76 37.82
N ALA A 16 30.90 -16.21 36.73
CA ALA A 16 32.21 -16.60 36.20
C ALA A 16 33.34 -16.32 37.20
N GLU A 17 33.30 -15.16 37.87
CA GLU A 17 34.23 -14.81 38.93
C GLU A 17 34.17 -15.82 40.10
N LYS A 18 32.97 -16.20 40.54
CA LYS A 18 32.79 -17.22 41.60
C LYS A 18 33.24 -18.62 41.20
N LEU A 19 33.09 -18.96 39.92
CA LEU A 19 33.51 -20.25 39.36
C LEU A 19 34.99 -20.27 38.96
N GLY A 20 35.69 -19.13 39.04
CA GLY A 20 37.10 -19.02 38.67
C GLY A 20 37.37 -19.24 37.18
N THR A 21 36.43 -18.86 36.30
CA THR A 21 36.60 -18.99 34.85
C THR A 21 36.57 -17.63 34.16
N GLU A 22 37.35 -17.51 33.08
CA GLU A 22 37.36 -16.37 32.17
C GLU A 22 36.66 -16.67 30.84
N TYR A 23 36.07 -17.86 30.69
CA TYR A 23 35.43 -18.28 29.44
C TYR A 23 33.91 -18.23 29.53
N PHE A 24 33.28 -17.92 28.40
CA PHE A 24 31.84 -17.81 28.28
C PHE A 24 31.35 -18.44 26.98
N GLU A 25 30.27 -19.22 27.05
CA GLU A 25 29.54 -19.66 25.87
C GLU A 25 28.44 -18.65 25.54
N VAL A 26 28.42 -18.15 24.30
CA VAL A 26 27.33 -17.29 23.81
C VAL A 26 26.17 -18.16 23.35
N GLU A 27 24.97 -17.92 23.88
CA GLU A 27 23.79 -18.73 23.57
C GLU A 27 23.36 -18.57 22.11
N TRP A 28 22.91 -19.68 21.50
CA TRP A 28 22.27 -19.64 20.19
C TRP A 28 20.79 -19.28 20.34
N HIS A 29 20.31 -18.40 19.48
CA HIS A 29 18.88 -18.12 19.34
C HIS A 29 18.53 -17.87 17.89
N ALA A 30 17.32 -18.24 17.51
CA ALA A 30 16.91 -18.13 16.13
C ALA A 30 16.82 -16.69 15.62
N GLY A 31 17.13 -16.44 14.35
CA GLY A 31 17.00 -15.16 13.65
C GLY A 31 17.87 -14.06 14.24
N ALA A 32 19.10 -14.42 14.62
CA ALA A 32 20.12 -13.48 15.01
C ALA A 32 20.52 -12.57 13.83
N ARG A 33 21.10 -11.41 14.14
CA ARG A 33 21.69 -10.55 13.10
C ARG A 33 22.79 -11.35 12.39
N PRO A 34 22.90 -11.29 11.05
CA PRO A 34 23.93 -12.05 10.32
C PRO A 34 25.37 -11.80 10.80
N THR A 35 25.68 -10.60 11.27
CA THR A 35 27.01 -10.29 11.83
C THR A 35 27.24 -10.87 13.23
N HIS A 36 26.19 -11.34 13.90
CA HIS A 36 26.21 -11.88 15.26
C HIS A 36 26.08 -13.42 15.28
N THR A 37 25.67 -14.05 14.17
CA THR A 37 25.55 -15.52 14.08
C THR A 37 26.88 -16.22 14.33
N ILE A 38 27.99 -15.60 13.89
CA ILE A 38 29.36 -16.11 14.09
C ILE A 38 29.77 -16.25 15.57
N TRP A 39 29.07 -15.58 16.49
CA TRP A 39 29.36 -15.67 17.92
C TRP A 39 28.62 -16.83 18.58
N GLN A 40 27.49 -17.26 18.01
CA GLN A 40 26.55 -18.18 18.65
C GLN A 40 27.13 -19.56 18.86
N GLY A 41 26.83 -20.13 20.04
CA GLY A 41 27.23 -21.45 20.48
C GLY A 41 28.73 -21.65 20.62
N ARG A 42 29.54 -20.59 20.51
CA ARG A 42 31.00 -20.63 20.64
C ARG A 42 31.43 -20.14 22.01
N VAL A 43 32.59 -20.63 22.44
CA VAL A 43 33.23 -20.24 23.69
C VAL A 43 34.24 -19.14 23.40
N TRP A 44 34.15 -18.06 24.16
CA TRP A 44 35.01 -16.89 24.05
C TRP A 44 35.62 -16.57 25.41
N SER A 45 36.87 -16.14 25.46
CA SER A 45 37.41 -15.54 26.68
C SER A 45 36.73 -14.21 26.97
N GLN A 46 36.80 -13.75 28.22
CA GLN A 46 36.24 -12.47 28.64
C GLN A 46 36.75 -11.33 27.76
N GLN A 47 38.04 -11.32 27.47
CA GLN A 47 38.67 -10.32 26.60
C GLN A 47 38.11 -10.40 25.16
N GLN A 48 37.92 -11.60 24.62
CA GLN A 48 37.35 -11.78 23.28
C GLN A 48 35.89 -11.34 23.19
N LEU A 49 35.10 -11.42 24.27
CA LEU A 49 33.75 -10.85 24.27
C LEU A 49 33.78 -9.34 23.98
N TYR A 50 34.75 -8.61 24.52
CA TYR A 50 34.94 -7.19 24.23
C TYR A 50 35.53 -6.97 22.83
N ASP A 51 36.65 -7.63 22.51
CA ASP A 51 37.43 -7.33 21.30
C ASP A 51 36.79 -7.87 20.01
N VAL A 52 36.18 -9.05 20.09
CA VAL A 52 35.63 -9.77 18.92
C VAL A 52 34.12 -9.64 18.86
N CYS A 53 33.43 -9.83 19.99
CA CYS A 53 31.97 -9.74 20.03
C CYS A 53 31.47 -8.30 20.26
N GLY A 54 32.36 -7.35 20.52
CA GLY A 54 32.01 -5.94 20.69
C GLY A 54 31.17 -5.67 21.93
N LEU A 55 31.26 -6.50 22.97
CA LEU A 55 30.56 -6.31 24.24
C LEU A 55 30.80 -4.89 24.77
N GLY A 56 29.73 -4.21 25.19
CA GLY A 56 29.78 -2.82 25.63
C GLY A 56 29.60 -1.78 24.51
N THR A 57 29.57 -2.19 23.24
CA THR A 57 29.24 -1.30 22.11
C THR A 57 27.76 -1.38 21.73
N VAL A 58 27.24 -0.33 21.08
CA VAL A 58 25.84 -0.29 20.63
C VAL A 58 25.51 -1.39 19.62
N ILE A 59 26.48 -1.79 18.79
CA ILE A 59 26.29 -2.77 17.71
C ILE A 59 26.78 -4.19 18.07
N GLY A 60 27.43 -4.35 19.22
CA GLY A 60 28.01 -5.62 19.66
C GLY A 60 27.08 -6.50 20.47
N LEU A 61 27.66 -7.50 21.12
CA LEU A 61 26.98 -8.44 22.01
C LEU A 61 26.24 -7.69 23.13
N CYS A 62 24.99 -8.08 23.38
CA CYS A 62 24.06 -7.39 24.30
C CYS A 62 23.83 -5.90 23.98
N GLY A 63 24.12 -5.47 22.75
CA GLY A 63 23.86 -4.12 22.23
C GLY A 63 22.39 -3.87 21.83
N ALA A 64 22.16 -2.82 21.06
CA ALA A 64 20.83 -2.39 20.63
C ALA A 64 20.13 -3.48 19.80
N ASN A 65 18.97 -3.94 20.29
CA ASN A 65 18.18 -5.02 19.67
C ASN A 65 18.94 -6.35 19.50
N CYS A 66 20.02 -6.55 20.25
CA CYS A 66 20.69 -7.85 20.40
C CYS A 66 20.03 -8.60 21.57
N TYR A 67 19.65 -9.85 21.34
CA TYR A 67 18.98 -10.71 22.33
C TYR A 67 19.88 -11.82 22.84
N HIS A 68 21.16 -11.83 22.43
CA HIS A 68 22.12 -12.79 22.91
C HIS A 68 22.38 -12.62 24.41
N THR A 69 22.55 -13.77 25.01
CA THR A 69 22.96 -14.03 26.39
C THR A 69 24.22 -14.87 26.31
N TYR A 70 25.04 -14.78 27.35
CA TYR A 70 26.26 -15.57 27.48
C TYR A 70 26.36 -16.10 28.90
N PHE A 71 26.91 -17.31 29.04
CA PHE A 71 26.97 -18.01 30.32
C PHE A 71 28.42 -18.43 30.61
N PRO A 72 28.83 -18.47 31.90
CA PRO A 72 30.16 -18.96 32.26
C PRO A 72 30.40 -20.37 31.75
N PHE A 73 31.58 -20.59 31.21
CA PHE A 73 32.04 -21.87 30.70
C PHE A 73 33.31 -22.26 31.44
N VAL A 74 33.33 -23.39 32.14
CA VAL A 74 34.49 -23.86 32.91
C VAL A 74 35.24 -24.92 32.08
N PRO A 75 36.44 -24.63 31.54
CA PRO A 75 37.19 -25.59 30.74
C PRO A 75 37.40 -26.92 31.49
N GLY A 76 37.16 -28.04 30.81
CA GLY A 76 37.28 -29.38 31.39
C GLY A 76 36.11 -29.84 32.27
N VAL A 77 35.15 -28.96 32.58
CA VAL A 77 33.93 -29.29 33.35
C VAL A 77 32.68 -29.04 32.51
N SER A 78 32.58 -27.87 31.90
CA SER A 78 31.48 -27.50 31.01
C SER A 78 31.61 -28.20 29.66
N VAL A 79 30.48 -28.63 29.11
CA VAL A 79 30.35 -29.14 27.74
C VAL A 79 29.59 -28.09 26.94
N ARG A 80 30.05 -27.79 25.72
CA ARG A 80 29.35 -26.85 24.83
C ARG A 80 27.92 -27.31 24.60
N THR A 81 27.00 -26.36 24.65
CA THR A 81 25.57 -26.60 24.45
C THR A 81 25.28 -26.94 22.99
N TYR A 82 26.05 -26.36 22.06
CA TYR A 82 25.85 -26.53 20.61
C TYR A 82 27.12 -27.02 19.93
N THR A 83 27.00 -28.06 19.11
CA THR A 83 28.08 -28.55 18.26
C THR A 83 28.24 -27.69 17.01
N ASP A 84 29.42 -27.70 16.41
CA ASP A 84 29.68 -26.92 15.19
C ASP A 84 28.81 -27.37 14.01
N ASP A 85 28.67 -28.69 13.80
CA ASP A 85 27.78 -29.25 12.76
C ASP A 85 26.33 -28.79 12.93
N TRP A 86 25.83 -28.72 14.17
CA TRP A 86 24.47 -28.27 14.44
C TRP A 86 24.31 -26.77 14.18
N LEU A 87 25.31 -25.95 14.55
CA LEU A 87 25.31 -24.52 14.29
C LEU A 87 25.32 -24.22 12.79
N ASP A 88 26.13 -24.95 12.02
CA ASP A 88 26.18 -24.81 10.56
C ASP A 88 24.85 -25.20 9.91
N GLU A 89 24.22 -26.28 10.38
CA GLU A 89 22.88 -26.68 9.93
C GLU A 89 21.83 -25.59 10.24
N GLN A 90 21.85 -24.99 11.43
CA GLN A 90 20.92 -23.89 11.76
C GLN A 90 21.19 -22.66 10.90
N ASN A 91 22.45 -22.27 10.72
CA ASN A 91 22.83 -21.12 9.91
C ASN A 91 22.34 -21.28 8.46
N TRP A 92 22.48 -22.49 7.90
CA TRP A 92 21.95 -22.81 6.57
C TRP A 92 20.43 -22.65 6.53
N LYS A 93 19.68 -23.24 7.48
CA LYS A 93 18.21 -23.12 7.57
C LYS A 93 17.75 -21.66 7.70
N GLU A 94 18.45 -20.84 8.46
CA GLU A 94 18.08 -19.42 8.63
C GLU A 94 18.38 -18.55 7.42
N SER A 95 19.36 -18.98 6.60
CA SER A 95 19.76 -18.31 5.37
C SER A 95 18.86 -18.63 4.18
N GLU A 96 18.07 -19.71 4.26
CA GLU A 96 17.15 -20.09 3.19
C GLU A 96 16.03 -19.05 3.04
N PRO A 97 15.90 -18.38 1.88
CA PRO A 97 14.90 -17.36 1.70
C PRO A 97 13.50 -17.95 1.56
N THR A 98 12.52 -17.31 2.19
CA THR A 98 11.09 -17.56 1.96
C THR A 98 10.48 -16.42 1.16
N GLU A 99 9.74 -16.73 0.09
CA GLU A 99 9.06 -15.72 -0.72
C GLU A 99 7.74 -15.27 -0.09
N PHE A 100 7.50 -13.95 -0.09
CA PHE A 100 6.18 -13.36 0.14
C PHE A 100 5.94 -12.18 -0.80
N ARG A 101 4.96 -12.33 -1.69
CA ARG A 101 4.51 -11.32 -2.67
C ARG A 101 5.64 -10.83 -3.60
N GLY A 102 6.46 -11.74 -4.12
CA GLY A 102 7.53 -11.42 -5.05
C GLY A 102 8.79 -10.82 -4.40
N LYS A 103 8.90 -10.90 -3.07
CA LYS A 103 10.13 -10.57 -2.34
C LYS A 103 10.53 -11.72 -1.43
N GLU A 104 11.82 -12.05 -1.47
CA GLU A 104 12.46 -13.04 -0.62
C GLU A 104 12.89 -12.43 0.72
N TYR A 105 12.81 -13.25 1.77
CA TYR A 105 13.23 -12.88 3.12
C TYR A 105 13.95 -14.06 3.77
N THR A 106 15.16 -13.84 4.27
CA THR A 106 15.78 -14.72 5.28
C THR A 106 15.02 -14.61 6.61
N LEU A 107 15.28 -15.52 7.57
CA LEU A 107 14.60 -15.46 8.87
C LEU A 107 14.83 -14.13 9.60
N TYR A 108 16.05 -13.60 9.52
CA TYR A 108 16.40 -12.29 10.11
C TYR A 108 15.61 -11.16 9.46
N GLU A 109 15.58 -11.10 8.12
CA GLU A 109 14.86 -10.06 7.37
C GLU A 109 13.35 -10.16 7.60
N ALA A 110 12.81 -11.37 7.72
CA ALA A 110 11.41 -11.59 8.03
C ALA A 110 11.05 -11.03 9.41
N LYS A 111 11.87 -11.26 10.44
CA LYS A 111 11.70 -10.66 11.77
C LYS A 111 11.83 -9.13 11.74
N GLN A 112 12.74 -8.58 10.94
CA GLN A 112 12.85 -7.13 10.76
C GLN A 112 11.59 -6.56 10.11
N ARG A 113 11.09 -7.22 9.06
CA ARG A 113 9.86 -6.82 8.38
C ARG A 113 8.64 -6.91 9.32
N GLN A 114 8.57 -7.96 10.14
CA GLN A 114 7.52 -8.11 11.16
C GLN A 114 7.50 -6.91 12.11
N ARG A 115 8.65 -6.45 12.62
CA ARG A 115 8.77 -5.26 13.48
C ARG A 115 8.38 -3.95 12.78
N GLN A 116 8.69 -3.82 11.49
CA GLN A 116 8.25 -2.67 10.70
C GLN A 116 6.73 -2.65 10.57
N MET A 117 6.10 -3.81 10.33
CA MET A 117 4.64 -3.93 10.28
C MET A 117 4.00 -3.61 11.62
N GLU A 118 4.57 -4.10 12.73
CA GLU A 118 4.15 -3.75 14.10
C GLU A 118 4.21 -2.23 14.35
N THR A 119 5.28 -1.57 13.91
CA THR A 119 5.44 -0.11 14.04
C THR A 119 4.39 0.64 13.23
N ALA A 120 4.15 0.22 11.98
CA ALA A 120 3.12 0.79 11.13
C ALA A 120 1.71 0.60 11.71
N MET A 121 1.43 -0.56 12.32
CA MET A 121 0.18 -0.83 13.01
C MET A 121 -0.01 0.05 14.25
N ARG A 122 1.05 0.26 15.05
CA ARG A 122 1.01 1.20 16.19
C ARG A 122 0.67 2.62 15.73
N ALA A 123 1.36 3.12 14.71
CA ALA A 123 1.11 4.46 14.15
C ALA A 123 -0.30 4.59 13.57
N GLN A 124 -0.80 3.56 12.86
CA GLN A 124 -2.15 3.58 12.31
C GLN A 124 -3.21 3.53 13.42
N ARG A 125 -2.99 2.77 14.50
CA ARG A 125 -3.88 2.77 15.67
C ARG A 125 -3.92 4.14 16.32
N GLU A 126 -2.76 4.75 16.55
CA GLU A 126 -2.67 6.10 17.12
C GLU A 126 -3.43 7.11 16.25
N LYS A 127 -3.30 7.01 14.93
CA LYS A 127 -4.10 7.82 14.00
C LYS A 127 -5.60 7.61 14.17
N VAL A 128 -6.07 6.37 14.33
CA VAL A 128 -7.50 6.08 14.59
C VAL A 128 -7.97 6.77 15.87
N GLN A 129 -7.17 6.74 16.94
CA GLN A 129 -7.52 7.39 18.21
C GLN A 129 -7.58 8.90 18.08
N MET A 130 -6.57 9.51 17.46
CA MET A 130 -6.58 10.96 17.22
C MET A 130 -7.81 11.42 16.41
N LEU A 131 -8.26 10.61 15.45
CA LEU A 131 -9.48 10.90 14.69
C LEU A 131 -10.73 10.78 15.56
N GLN A 132 -10.79 9.78 16.45
CA GLN A 132 -11.91 9.61 17.38
C GLN A 132 -11.99 10.73 18.42
N ASP A 133 -10.84 11.13 18.97
CA ASP A 133 -10.76 12.16 20.02
C ASP A 133 -10.99 13.57 19.45
N GLY A 134 -10.65 13.78 18.18
CA GLY A 134 -10.81 15.06 17.47
C GLY A 134 -12.17 15.28 16.80
N ASP A 135 -13.18 14.47 17.13
CA ASP A 135 -14.54 14.51 16.55
C ASP A 135 -14.52 14.52 15.00
N ALA A 136 -13.59 13.75 14.41
CA ALA A 136 -13.48 13.63 12.97
C ALA A 136 -14.68 12.88 12.38
N ASP A 137 -14.91 13.08 11.08
CA ASP A 137 -16.00 12.44 10.34
C ASP A 137 -16.05 10.91 10.62
N PRO A 138 -17.21 10.34 10.97
CA PRO A 138 -17.37 8.91 11.23
C PRO A 138 -16.85 7.99 10.11
N ASP A 139 -16.97 8.41 8.84
CA ASP A 139 -16.47 7.65 7.69
C ASP A 139 -14.94 7.63 7.64
N ASP A 140 -14.28 8.73 8.04
CA ASP A 140 -12.82 8.79 8.14
C ASP A 140 -12.29 7.91 9.27
N VAL A 141 -12.98 7.92 10.43
CA VAL A 141 -12.69 7.01 11.54
C VAL A 141 -12.85 5.56 11.09
N MET A 142 -13.94 5.25 10.38
CA MET A 142 -14.21 3.91 9.85
C MET A 142 -13.15 3.48 8.83
N LEU A 143 -12.77 4.35 7.88
CA LEU A 143 -11.73 4.05 6.89
C LEU A 143 -10.37 3.78 7.56
N ALA A 144 -9.99 4.59 8.56
CA ALA A 144 -8.77 4.39 9.31
C ALA A 144 -8.76 3.06 10.09
N LYS A 145 -9.92 2.64 10.63
CA LYS A 145 -10.12 1.33 11.25
C LYS A 145 -10.02 0.18 10.24
N CYS A 146 -10.61 0.32 9.06
CA CYS A 146 -10.50 -0.65 7.97
C CYS A 146 -9.05 -0.83 7.52
N LYS A 147 -8.28 0.27 7.40
CA LYS A 147 -6.86 0.20 7.08
C LYS A 147 -6.05 -0.53 8.17
N TYR A 148 -6.34 -0.24 9.43
CA TYR A 148 -5.73 -0.97 10.56
C TYR A 148 -6.06 -2.47 10.52
N GLN A 149 -7.31 -2.83 10.22
CA GLN A 149 -7.72 -4.22 10.06
C GLN A 149 -6.98 -4.91 8.90
N GLY A 150 -6.85 -4.25 7.74
CA GLY A 150 -6.09 -4.76 6.61
C GLY A 150 -4.62 -5.00 6.94
N GLN A 151 -4.00 -4.12 7.76
CA GLN A 151 -2.64 -4.32 8.25
C GLN A 151 -2.51 -5.53 9.20
N LEU A 152 -3.49 -5.75 10.08
CA LEU A 152 -3.54 -6.92 10.96
C LEU A 152 -3.65 -8.23 10.16
N ASP A 153 -4.48 -8.24 9.11
CA ASP A 153 -4.66 -9.41 8.24
C ASP A 153 -3.40 -9.70 7.43
N GLU A 154 -2.78 -8.66 6.88
CA GLU A 154 -1.50 -8.76 6.17
C GLU A 154 -0.40 -9.28 7.08
N TYR A 155 -0.31 -8.75 8.32
CA TYR A 155 0.63 -9.21 9.34
C TYR A 155 0.44 -10.68 9.69
N ALA A 156 -0.81 -11.13 9.82
CA ALA A 156 -1.12 -12.52 10.10
C ALA A 156 -0.70 -13.43 8.93
N ARG A 157 -0.95 -13.02 7.68
CA ARG A 157 -0.54 -13.76 6.48
C ARG A 157 0.98 -13.82 6.34
N PHE A 158 1.65 -12.69 6.51
CA PHE A 158 3.11 -12.59 6.46
C PHE A 158 3.75 -13.47 7.53
N SER A 159 3.32 -13.34 8.79
CA SER A 159 3.87 -14.14 9.90
C SER A 159 3.64 -15.64 9.66
N LYS A 160 2.46 -16.02 9.16
CA LYS A 160 2.16 -17.42 8.82
C LYS A 160 3.06 -17.94 7.69
N GLN A 161 3.22 -17.18 6.62
CA GLN A 161 4.10 -17.57 5.49
C GLN A 161 5.54 -17.76 5.95
N MET A 162 6.03 -16.87 6.80
CA MET A 162 7.40 -16.87 7.30
C MET A 162 7.63 -17.83 8.48
N GLY A 163 6.61 -18.59 8.91
CA GLY A 163 6.71 -19.45 10.09
C GLY A 163 6.94 -18.70 11.41
N LEU A 164 6.63 -17.40 11.46
CA LEU A 164 6.85 -16.55 12.63
C LEU A 164 5.64 -16.54 13.57
N LYS A 165 5.92 -16.55 14.88
CA LYS A 165 4.90 -16.27 15.90
C LYS A 165 4.41 -14.83 15.77
N GLN A 166 3.11 -14.63 15.90
CA GLN A 166 2.52 -13.29 15.91
C GLN A 166 2.72 -12.63 17.27
N GLU A 167 3.63 -11.66 17.37
CA GLU A 167 3.93 -10.91 18.60
C GLU A 167 3.02 -9.66 18.76
N ARG A 168 1.70 -9.88 18.70
CA ARG A 168 0.70 -8.80 18.70
C ARG A 168 0.76 -7.94 19.96
N GLU A 169 1.25 -8.48 21.06
CA GLU A 169 1.45 -7.78 22.34
C GLU A 169 2.30 -6.51 22.16
N ARG A 170 3.28 -6.53 21.23
CA ARG A 170 4.11 -5.36 20.92
C ARG A 170 3.35 -4.19 20.34
N ILE A 171 2.20 -4.45 19.72
CA ILE A 171 1.30 -3.41 19.23
C ILE A 171 0.63 -2.74 20.43
N TYR A 172 0.25 -3.50 21.46
CA TYR A 172 -0.59 -3.05 22.59
C TYR A 172 0.17 -2.63 23.84
N ILE A 173 1.50 -2.59 23.78
CA ILE A 173 2.36 -2.33 24.96
C ILE A 173 2.18 -0.94 25.57
N ASP A 174 1.64 0.01 24.82
CA ASP A 174 1.33 1.38 25.25
C ASP A 174 0.05 1.48 26.10
N GLY A 175 -0.58 0.36 26.45
CA GLY A 175 -1.83 0.32 27.23
C GLY A 175 -3.05 0.84 26.47
N ARG A 176 -2.88 1.20 25.19
CA ARG A 176 -3.95 1.70 24.34
C ARG A 176 -4.69 0.50 23.74
N TRP A 177 -5.92 0.28 24.22
CA TRP A 177 -6.80 -0.84 23.86
C TRP A 177 -7.04 -0.96 22.33
N ARG A 178 -7.55 -2.11 21.89
CA ARG A 178 -7.79 -2.42 20.47
C ARG A 178 -8.76 -1.40 19.86
N VAL A 179 -8.39 -0.83 18.70
CA VAL A 179 -9.27 0.08 17.91
C VAL A 179 -9.97 -0.62 16.74
N ALA A 180 -9.81 -1.95 16.64
CA ALA A 180 -10.40 -2.73 15.55
C ALA A 180 -11.92 -2.47 15.48
N PRO A 181 -12.49 -2.41 14.28
CA PRO A 181 -13.94 -2.25 14.14
C PRO A 181 -14.63 -3.36 14.95
N GLY A 182 -15.52 -2.99 15.87
CA GLY A 182 -16.36 -3.95 16.60
C GLY A 182 -17.09 -4.85 15.60
N ARG A 183 -17.53 -6.05 16.04
CA ARG A 183 -18.16 -7.11 15.23
C ARG A 183 -18.78 -6.53 13.95
N ILE A 184 -18.04 -6.61 12.86
CA ILE A 184 -18.56 -6.29 11.53
C ILE A 184 -19.65 -7.33 11.30
N ASP A 185 -20.91 -6.89 11.31
CA ASP A 185 -22.02 -7.74 10.94
C ASP A 185 -21.67 -8.40 9.60
N LYS A 186 -21.69 -9.74 9.59
CA LYS A 186 -21.36 -10.61 8.45
C LYS A 186 -22.21 -10.34 7.19
N LYS A 187 -23.08 -9.32 7.20
CA LYS A 187 -23.80 -8.79 6.03
C LYS A 187 -22.98 -7.79 5.21
N LEU A 188 -21.86 -7.26 5.73
CA LEU A 188 -20.89 -6.57 4.88
C LEU A 188 -19.95 -7.62 4.27
N ASN A 189 -20.32 -8.10 3.07
CA ASN A 189 -19.39 -8.74 2.15
C ASN A 189 -18.29 -7.73 1.81
N VAL A 190 -17.27 -7.61 2.68
CA VAL A 190 -16.00 -6.95 2.37
C VAL A 190 -15.18 -7.91 1.51
N VAL A 191 -15.72 -8.21 0.34
CA VAL A 191 -14.99 -8.88 -0.74
C VAL A 191 -14.38 -7.75 -1.55
N ASN A 192 -13.10 -7.46 -1.31
CA ASN A 192 -12.20 -6.85 -2.31
C ASN A 192 -12.68 -5.62 -3.11
N THR A 193 -13.29 -4.63 -2.46
CA THR A 193 -13.36 -3.27 -3.04
C THR A 193 -12.84 -2.28 -2.02
N MET A 194 -11.55 -1.92 -2.14
CA MET A 194 -11.10 -0.60 -1.71
C MET A 194 -12.01 0.40 -2.44
N LYS A 195 -12.97 1.01 -1.74
CA LYS A 195 -13.74 2.13 -2.29
C LYS A 195 -12.73 3.25 -2.51
N ILE A 196 -12.33 3.44 -3.76
CA ILE A 196 -11.50 4.57 -4.16
C ILE A 196 -12.33 5.82 -3.89
N SER A 197 -11.84 6.65 -2.97
CA SER A 197 -12.45 7.91 -2.55
C SER A 197 -11.64 9.09 -3.06
N VAL A 198 -12.28 10.24 -3.16
CA VAL A 198 -11.61 11.48 -3.56
C VAL A 198 -10.65 11.90 -2.42
N PRO A 199 -9.37 12.19 -2.71
CA PRO A 199 -8.38 12.52 -1.68
C PRO A 199 -8.70 13.83 -0.97
N ARG A 200 -8.25 13.98 0.28
CA ARG A 200 -8.45 15.23 1.06
C ARG A 200 -7.81 16.45 0.41
N ASP A 201 -6.78 16.27 -0.41
CA ASP A 201 -6.16 17.35 -1.18
C ASP A 201 -7.17 18.04 -2.11
N ALA A 202 -8.29 17.40 -2.45
CA ALA A 202 -9.36 18.03 -3.21
C ALA A 202 -9.96 19.25 -2.48
N TYR A 203 -9.94 19.31 -1.15
CA TYR A 203 -10.39 20.49 -0.40
C TYR A 203 -9.48 21.72 -0.55
N LYS A 204 -8.25 21.54 -1.08
CA LYS A 204 -7.38 22.66 -1.45
C LYS A 204 -7.85 23.35 -2.73
N ILE A 205 -8.68 22.67 -3.53
CA ILE A 205 -9.24 23.21 -4.76
C ILE A 205 -10.24 24.30 -4.41
N LYS A 206 -10.12 25.44 -5.08
CA LYS A 206 -10.98 26.59 -4.83
C LYS A 206 -12.45 26.23 -5.05
N GLY A 207 -13.29 26.45 -4.04
CA GLY A 207 -14.74 26.19 -4.12
C GLY A 207 -15.14 24.72 -3.96
N MET A 208 -14.21 23.81 -3.63
CA MET A 208 -14.54 22.42 -3.31
C MET A 208 -15.19 22.32 -1.93
N THR A 209 -16.46 21.98 -1.89
CA THR A 209 -17.22 21.69 -0.66
C THR A 209 -17.36 20.18 -0.45
N SER A 210 -17.80 19.77 0.74
CA SER A 210 -18.10 18.35 1.01
C SER A 210 -19.20 17.81 0.10
N GLU A 211 -20.19 18.64 -0.26
CA GLU A 211 -21.25 18.28 -1.20
C GLU A 211 -20.69 18.07 -2.61
N ALA A 212 -19.80 18.95 -3.08
CA ALA A 212 -19.17 18.81 -4.39
C ALA A 212 -18.29 17.55 -4.45
N LYS A 213 -17.54 17.26 -3.39
CA LYS A 213 -16.79 16.01 -3.26
C LYS A 213 -17.71 14.79 -3.31
N HIS A 214 -18.81 14.81 -2.54
CA HIS A 214 -19.78 13.72 -2.52
C HIS A 214 -20.43 13.49 -3.89
N GLU A 215 -20.71 14.56 -4.64
CA GLU A 215 -21.23 14.49 -6.01
C GLU A 215 -20.26 13.78 -6.96
N ILE A 216 -18.95 14.05 -6.87
CA ILE A 216 -17.91 13.37 -7.66
C ILE A 216 -17.86 11.88 -7.28
N GLU A 217 -17.84 11.57 -5.99
CA GLU A 217 -17.83 10.18 -5.51
C GLU A 217 -19.10 9.42 -5.91
N ALA A 218 -20.26 10.07 -5.86
CA ALA A 218 -21.53 9.50 -6.31
C ALA A 218 -21.49 9.19 -7.81
N ALA A 219 -21.01 10.11 -8.64
CA ALA A 219 -20.84 9.90 -10.08
C ALA A 219 -19.92 8.71 -10.39
N ILE A 220 -18.77 8.63 -9.72
CA ILE A 220 -17.82 7.50 -9.86
C ILE A 220 -18.49 6.17 -9.49
N ASN A 221 -19.22 6.15 -8.38
CA ASN A 221 -19.90 4.96 -7.90
C ASN A 221 -21.06 4.54 -8.80
N ASN A 222 -21.80 5.48 -9.39
CA ASN A 222 -22.87 5.20 -10.36
C ASN A 222 -22.29 4.52 -11.60
N LEU A 223 -21.22 5.06 -12.18
CA LEU A 223 -20.52 4.47 -13.31
C LEU A 223 -19.96 3.08 -12.99
N LYS A 224 -19.36 2.89 -11.81
CA LYS A 224 -18.88 1.57 -11.36
C LYS A 224 -20.00 0.56 -11.05
N LYS A 225 -21.25 1.00 -10.86
CA LYS A 225 -22.41 0.10 -10.76
C LYS A 225 -22.86 -0.35 -12.15
N GLU A 226 -22.77 0.52 -13.15
CA GLU A 226 -23.16 0.23 -14.53
C GLU A 226 -22.10 -0.59 -15.29
N TYR A 227 -20.82 -0.35 -15.02
CA TYR A 227 -19.69 -0.96 -15.73
C TYR A 227 -18.63 -1.54 -14.77
N ASP A 228 -17.91 -2.55 -15.21
CA ASP A 228 -16.70 -3.07 -14.58
C ASP A 228 -15.49 -2.17 -14.94
N ILE A 229 -15.27 -1.13 -14.14
CA ILE A 229 -14.23 -0.12 -14.36
C ILE A 229 -13.07 -0.30 -13.39
N ARG A 230 -11.88 -0.57 -13.93
CA ARG A 230 -10.60 -0.65 -13.20
C ARG A 230 -9.97 0.73 -13.07
N LEU A 231 -10.60 1.57 -12.25
CA LEU A 231 -9.97 2.77 -11.70
C LEU A 231 -9.12 2.32 -10.51
N ASP A 232 -7.85 2.75 -10.41
CA ASP A 232 -6.93 2.35 -9.34
C ASP A 232 -6.65 3.50 -8.35
N LEU A 233 -6.66 4.75 -8.83
CA LEU A 233 -6.32 5.95 -8.05
C LEU A 233 -7.21 7.14 -8.42
N ILE A 234 -7.49 8.01 -7.44
CA ILE A 234 -7.95 9.38 -7.71
C ILE A 234 -6.89 10.32 -7.14
N GLU A 235 -6.44 11.29 -7.92
CA GLU A 235 -5.43 12.25 -7.51
C GLU A 235 -5.83 13.69 -7.85
N VAL A 236 -5.16 14.64 -7.21
CA VAL A 236 -5.33 16.07 -7.46
C VAL A 236 -4.00 16.59 -7.98
N ALA A 237 -4.00 17.19 -9.16
CA ALA A 237 -2.80 17.68 -9.81
C ALA A 237 -3.10 18.85 -10.76
N LYS A 238 -2.07 19.63 -11.10
CA LYS A 238 -2.15 20.65 -12.15
C LYS A 238 -2.40 20.04 -13.51
N MET A 239 -3.36 20.60 -14.23
CA MET A 239 -3.67 20.23 -15.62
C MET A 239 -3.69 21.48 -16.52
N GLU A 240 -3.96 21.30 -17.81
CA GLU A 240 -4.10 22.43 -18.73
C GLU A 240 -5.21 23.39 -18.28
N VAL A 241 -5.02 24.67 -18.62
CA VAL A 241 -5.88 25.75 -18.15
C VAL A 241 -7.32 25.53 -18.62
N GLY A 242 -8.16 25.14 -17.68
CA GLY A 242 -9.59 25.02 -17.85
C GLY A 242 -10.13 23.59 -17.96
N ASP A 243 -9.29 22.58 -17.87
CA ASP A 243 -9.71 21.18 -17.68
C ASP A 243 -10.27 20.98 -16.27
N ILE A 244 -11.15 20.00 -16.11
CA ILE A 244 -11.85 19.76 -14.84
C ILE A 244 -11.42 18.42 -14.27
N PHE A 245 -11.44 17.38 -15.11
CA PHE A 245 -10.96 16.04 -14.81
C PHE A 245 -10.04 15.56 -15.93
N GLY A 246 -9.26 14.52 -15.67
CA GLY A 246 -8.45 13.82 -16.66
C GLY A 246 -8.27 12.35 -16.30
N ALA A 247 -8.00 11.50 -17.29
CA ALA A 247 -7.60 10.11 -17.09
C ALA A 247 -6.12 9.94 -17.44
N ALA A 248 -5.31 9.50 -16.48
CA ALA A 248 -3.87 9.30 -16.65
C ALA A 248 -3.49 7.82 -16.49
N PRO A 249 -2.85 7.20 -17.51
CA PRO A 249 -2.21 5.91 -17.32
C PRO A 249 -0.91 6.09 -16.51
N TYR A 250 -0.61 5.14 -15.64
CA TYR A 250 0.68 5.04 -14.95
C TYR A 250 1.09 3.58 -14.81
N LEU A 251 2.38 3.34 -14.53
CA LEU A 251 2.88 2.01 -14.20
C LEU A 251 2.98 1.88 -12.67
N ASP A 252 2.41 0.81 -12.11
CA ASP A 252 2.64 0.49 -10.70
C ASP A 252 4.07 -0.03 -10.46
N ASP A 253 4.45 -0.21 -9.19
CA ASP A 253 5.78 -0.68 -8.79
C ASP A 253 6.17 -2.06 -9.39
N ARG A 254 5.22 -2.78 -10.01
CA ARG A 254 5.41 -4.07 -10.68
C ARG A 254 5.44 -3.94 -12.20
N GLY A 255 5.43 -2.73 -12.74
CA GLY A 255 5.41 -2.44 -14.18
C GLY A 255 4.06 -2.72 -14.85
N LYS A 256 2.98 -2.88 -14.08
CA LYS A 256 1.64 -3.11 -14.64
C LYS A 256 0.96 -1.77 -14.92
N LEU A 257 0.30 -1.67 -16.07
CA LEU A 257 -0.49 -0.50 -16.43
C LEU A 257 -1.71 -0.35 -15.52
N ARG A 258 -1.87 0.85 -14.96
CA ARG A 258 -2.96 1.30 -14.08
C ARG A 258 -3.50 2.63 -14.55
N PHE A 259 -4.67 3.01 -14.05
CA PHE A 259 -5.31 4.27 -14.41
C PHE A 259 -5.71 5.09 -13.19
N ALA A 260 -5.39 6.39 -13.25
CA ALA A 260 -5.80 7.39 -12.29
C ALA A 260 -6.85 8.33 -12.90
N LEU A 261 -7.84 8.73 -12.08
CA LEU A 261 -8.69 9.88 -12.35
C LEU A 261 -8.07 11.10 -11.67
N VAL A 262 -7.72 12.10 -12.45
CA VAL A 262 -7.10 13.35 -12.00
C VAL A 262 -8.17 14.40 -11.87
N ILE A 263 -8.18 15.12 -10.74
CA ILE A 263 -9.00 16.32 -10.53
C ILE A 263 -8.07 17.52 -10.63
N ASN A 264 -8.40 18.48 -11.50
CA ASN A 264 -7.54 19.63 -11.72
C ASN A 264 -7.47 20.51 -10.46
N GLU A 265 -6.27 20.78 -9.95
CA GLU A 265 -6.11 21.61 -8.75
C GLU A 265 -6.42 23.09 -8.97
N ASP A 266 -6.27 23.58 -10.21
CA ASP A 266 -6.42 25.00 -10.57
C ASP A 266 -7.88 25.39 -10.92
N ILE A 267 -8.83 24.46 -10.82
CA ILE A 267 -10.23 24.72 -11.15
C ILE A 267 -10.97 25.42 -10.00
N ASP A 268 -11.87 26.36 -10.33
CA ASP A 268 -12.79 26.96 -9.36
C ASP A 268 -14.14 26.24 -9.40
N TYR A 269 -14.39 25.38 -8.40
CA TYR A 269 -15.60 24.56 -8.30
C TYR A 269 -16.88 25.37 -8.15
N ASN A 270 -16.81 26.62 -7.68
CA ASN A 270 -17.99 27.49 -7.57
C ASN A 270 -18.66 27.75 -8.94
N VAL A 271 -17.87 27.67 -10.02
CA VAL A 271 -18.36 27.95 -11.38
C VAL A 271 -18.39 26.72 -12.28
N VAL A 272 -17.95 25.55 -11.79
CA VAL A 272 -17.82 24.31 -12.59
C VAL A 272 -19.14 23.91 -13.25
N LYS A 273 -20.25 23.86 -12.50
CA LYS A 273 -21.55 23.46 -13.07
C LYS A 273 -22.02 24.40 -14.17
N LYS A 274 -21.90 25.72 -13.96
CA LYS A 274 -22.23 26.74 -14.96
C LYS A 274 -21.33 26.64 -16.20
N LYS A 275 -20.04 26.33 -15.98
CA LYS A 275 -19.05 26.14 -17.05
C LYS A 275 -19.36 24.91 -17.89
N ILE A 276 -19.71 23.78 -17.26
CA ILE A 276 -20.14 22.54 -17.90
C ILE A 276 -21.38 22.81 -18.78
N GLN A 277 -22.43 23.39 -18.20
CA GLN A 277 -23.66 23.69 -18.94
C GLN A 277 -23.39 24.59 -20.15
N ARG A 278 -22.64 25.69 -19.97
CA ARG A 278 -22.29 26.60 -21.06
C ARG A 278 -21.47 25.91 -22.17
N ARG A 279 -20.62 24.93 -21.83
CA ARG A 279 -19.83 24.17 -22.81
C ARG A 279 -20.72 23.22 -23.60
N TYR A 280 -21.68 22.58 -22.94
CA TYR A 280 -22.68 21.74 -23.59
C TYR A 280 -23.59 22.53 -24.54
N ASP A 281 -24.16 23.66 -24.08
CA ASP A 281 -25.08 24.50 -24.87
C ASP A 281 -24.43 25.02 -26.17
N LYS A 282 -23.11 25.22 -26.16
CA LYS A 282 -22.33 25.64 -27.32
C LYS A 282 -21.90 24.49 -28.24
N GLY A 283 -22.24 23.25 -27.90
CA GLY A 283 -21.76 22.04 -28.58
C GLY A 283 -20.26 21.80 -28.43
N ARG A 284 -19.61 22.44 -27.44
CA ARG A 284 -18.16 22.33 -27.25
C ARG A 284 -17.77 20.98 -26.66
N PHE A 285 -18.56 20.48 -25.71
CA PHE A 285 -18.43 19.16 -25.09
C PHE A 285 -19.79 18.47 -25.06
N ALA A 286 -19.80 17.14 -25.03
CA ALA A 286 -21.00 16.30 -24.93
C ALA A 286 -21.58 16.25 -23.51
N GLY A 287 -20.78 16.52 -22.49
CA GLY A 287 -21.21 16.41 -21.09
C GLY A 287 -21.97 17.63 -20.58
N LYS A 288 -23.13 17.39 -19.93
CA LYS A 288 -24.00 18.40 -19.31
C LYS A 288 -23.94 18.39 -17.78
N SER A 289 -23.27 17.41 -17.19
CA SER A 289 -23.13 17.23 -15.74
C SER A 289 -21.71 16.87 -15.32
N ILE A 290 -21.43 16.91 -14.01
CA ILE A 290 -20.16 16.39 -13.45
C ILE A 290 -20.03 14.89 -13.73
N GLU A 291 -21.13 14.14 -13.63
CA GLU A 291 -21.13 12.71 -13.95
C GLU A 291 -20.77 12.45 -15.41
N ASP A 292 -21.22 13.27 -16.36
CA ASP A 292 -20.85 13.12 -17.77
C ASP A 292 -19.36 13.38 -18.02
N TYR A 293 -18.78 14.38 -17.35
CA TYR A 293 -17.33 14.63 -17.45
C TYR A 293 -16.52 13.47 -16.86
N ILE A 294 -16.97 12.90 -15.74
CA ILE A 294 -16.34 11.69 -15.17
C ILE A 294 -16.55 10.49 -16.10
N ALA A 295 -17.70 10.38 -16.76
CA ALA A 295 -17.97 9.33 -17.73
C ALA A 295 -17.07 9.42 -18.96
N HIS A 296 -16.75 10.64 -19.41
CA HIS A 296 -15.74 10.89 -20.43
C HIS A 296 -14.38 10.31 -20.01
N GLU A 297 -13.88 10.68 -18.82
CA GLU A 297 -12.59 10.17 -18.32
C GLU A 297 -12.61 8.64 -18.12
N MET A 298 -13.72 8.10 -17.63
CA MET A 298 -13.88 6.66 -17.48
C MET A 298 -13.95 5.92 -18.81
N ALA A 299 -14.42 6.56 -19.89
CA ALA A 299 -14.35 5.98 -21.23
C ALA A 299 -12.91 5.82 -21.69
N HIS A 300 -12.02 6.78 -21.39
CA HIS A 300 -10.59 6.59 -21.63
C HIS A 300 -10.05 5.37 -20.87
N ILE A 301 -10.39 5.23 -19.59
CA ILE A 301 -9.97 4.06 -18.79
C ILE A 301 -10.50 2.75 -19.39
N MET A 302 -11.81 2.66 -19.63
CA MET A 302 -12.46 1.46 -20.17
C MET A 302 -11.91 1.04 -21.53
N THR A 303 -11.54 2.02 -22.36
CA THR A 303 -10.94 1.77 -23.68
C THR A 303 -9.60 1.03 -23.58
N TYR A 304 -8.89 1.12 -22.45
CA TYR A 304 -7.52 0.61 -22.29
C TYR A 304 -7.28 -0.32 -21.09
N GLN A 305 -8.26 -0.52 -20.21
CA GLN A 305 -8.10 -1.19 -18.90
C GLN A 305 -7.72 -2.69 -18.91
N ASP A 306 -7.77 -3.34 -20.07
CA ASP A 306 -7.29 -4.71 -20.29
C ASP A 306 -5.89 -4.78 -20.92
N CYS A 307 -5.24 -3.63 -21.20
CA CYS A 307 -3.82 -3.59 -21.55
C CYS A 307 -3.00 -4.04 -20.34
N LYS A 308 -2.09 -4.98 -20.55
CA LYS A 308 -1.24 -5.52 -19.47
C LYS A 308 -0.01 -4.65 -19.20
N ASN A 309 0.50 -4.00 -20.24
CA ASN A 309 1.75 -3.24 -20.23
C ASN A 309 1.67 -2.02 -21.16
N GLU A 310 2.71 -1.18 -21.13
CA GLU A 310 2.79 0.03 -21.96
C GLU A 310 2.79 -0.27 -23.47
N ALA A 311 3.43 -1.35 -23.92
CA ALA A 311 3.50 -1.67 -25.34
C ALA A 311 2.12 -1.99 -25.94
N GLU A 312 1.30 -2.77 -25.21
CA GLU A 312 -0.10 -3.02 -25.56
C GLU A 312 -0.91 -1.73 -25.56
N PHE A 313 -0.72 -0.86 -24.55
CA PHE A 313 -1.36 0.45 -24.46
C PHE A 313 -1.05 1.33 -25.66
N ARG A 314 0.22 1.55 -25.99
CA ARG A 314 0.65 2.37 -27.12
C ARG A 314 0.16 1.82 -28.46
N THR A 315 0.07 0.50 -28.58
CA THR A 315 -0.45 -0.14 -29.79
C THR A 315 -1.95 0.11 -29.94
N ARG A 316 -2.72 -0.09 -28.87
CA ARG A 316 -4.15 0.18 -28.89
C ARG A 316 -4.47 1.66 -29.03
N GLN A 317 -3.71 2.54 -28.39
CA GLN A 317 -3.83 3.98 -28.54
C GLN A 317 -3.72 4.38 -30.02
N ARG A 318 -2.69 3.90 -30.73
CA ARG A 318 -2.53 4.14 -32.19
C ARG A 318 -3.69 3.62 -33.04
N ILE A 319 -4.33 2.52 -32.64
CA ILE A 319 -5.51 1.98 -33.34
C ILE A 319 -6.71 2.90 -33.12
N VAL A 320 -6.99 3.24 -31.86
CA VAL A 320 -8.14 4.08 -31.47
C VAL A 320 -8.00 5.49 -32.01
N GLU A 321 -6.81 6.07 -31.98
CA GLU A 321 -6.51 7.41 -32.53
C GLU A 321 -6.90 7.53 -34.00
N ARG A 322 -6.69 6.48 -34.80
CA ARG A 322 -7.09 6.40 -36.22
C ARG A 322 -8.60 6.23 -36.45
N GLN A 323 -9.37 5.99 -35.40
CA GLN A 323 -10.82 5.85 -35.46
C GLN A 323 -11.56 7.17 -35.23
N PHE A 324 -10.92 8.32 -35.47
CA PHE A 324 -11.53 9.64 -35.34
C PHE A 324 -12.89 9.76 -36.04
N MET A 325 -13.83 10.38 -35.32
CA MET A 325 -15.21 10.62 -35.74
C MET A 325 -15.53 12.12 -35.64
N GLN A 326 -15.77 12.74 -36.79
CA GLN A 326 -16.12 14.14 -36.87
C GLN A 326 -17.58 14.39 -36.42
N GLY A 327 -17.84 15.55 -35.81
CA GLY A 327 -19.17 16.04 -35.47
C GLY A 327 -19.73 15.51 -34.15
N ILE A 328 -18.90 14.86 -33.32
CA ILE A 328 -19.29 14.40 -31.98
C ILE A 328 -19.33 15.59 -31.01
N SER A 329 -18.29 16.43 -31.00
CA SER A 329 -18.27 17.70 -30.28
C SER A 329 -17.18 18.60 -30.87
N GLN A 330 -17.28 19.93 -30.70
CA GLN A 330 -16.25 20.83 -31.22
C GLN A 330 -14.88 20.57 -30.58
N TYR A 331 -14.86 20.07 -29.34
CA TYR A 331 -13.64 19.67 -28.66
C TYR A 331 -12.97 18.48 -29.35
N ALA A 332 -13.71 17.38 -29.57
CA ALA A 332 -13.19 16.22 -30.29
C ALA A 332 -12.74 16.59 -31.72
N ASP A 333 -13.51 17.42 -32.41
CA ASP A 333 -13.17 17.88 -33.77
C ASP A 333 -11.88 18.72 -33.80
N LYS A 334 -11.65 19.53 -32.75
CA LYS A 334 -10.44 20.35 -32.62
C LYS A 334 -9.20 19.51 -32.30
N THR A 335 -9.33 18.47 -31.47
CA THR A 335 -8.19 17.61 -31.13
C THR A 335 -7.84 16.67 -32.28
N GLY A 336 -8.82 16.26 -33.09
CA GLY A 336 -8.63 15.31 -34.19
C GLY A 336 -8.26 13.90 -33.71
N LYS A 337 -8.41 13.64 -32.41
CA LYS A 337 -8.00 12.40 -31.74
C LYS A 337 -9.17 11.42 -31.63
N GLY A 338 -8.96 10.19 -32.07
CA GLY A 338 -9.99 9.16 -32.04
C GLY A 338 -10.49 8.83 -30.63
N GLU A 339 -9.60 8.82 -29.64
CA GLU A 339 -9.91 8.59 -28.24
C GLU A 339 -10.85 9.65 -27.65
N GLU A 340 -10.65 10.93 -27.97
CA GLU A 340 -11.50 12.04 -27.52
C GLU A 340 -12.88 11.96 -28.18
N SER A 341 -12.92 11.66 -29.49
CA SER A 341 -14.20 11.47 -30.20
C SER A 341 -14.98 10.26 -29.70
N LEU A 342 -14.30 9.20 -29.27
CA LEU A 342 -14.91 8.01 -28.67
C LEU A 342 -15.46 8.29 -27.27
N ALA A 343 -14.69 8.96 -26.42
CA ALA A 343 -15.12 9.33 -25.06
C ALA A 343 -16.32 10.29 -25.10
N GLU A 344 -16.28 11.32 -25.95
CA GLU A 344 -17.42 12.24 -26.14
C GLU A 344 -18.65 11.54 -26.72
N ALA A 345 -18.45 10.59 -27.64
CA ALA A 345 -19.56 9.83 -28.22
C ALA A 345 -20.20 8.90 -27.17
N PHE A 346 -19.41 8.33 -26.27
CA PHE A 346 -19.91 7.54 -25.15
C PHE A 346 -20.78 8.37 -24.22
N VAL A 347 -20.38 9.62 -23.92
CA VAL A 347 -21.21 10.54 -23.13
C VAL A 347 -22.56 10.80 -23.81
N ARG A 348 -22.56 11.09 -25.11
CA ARG A 348 -23.82 11.24 -25.88
C ARG A 348 -24.67 9.97 -25.86
N TYR A 349 -24.04 8.81 -26.01
CA TYR A 349 -24.70 7.50 -25.96
C TYR A 349 -25.39 7.26 -24.61
N ARG A 350 -24.71 7.51 -23.48
CA ARG A 350 -25.31 7.44 -22.13
C ARG A 350 -26.49 8.39 -21.99
N ASN A 351 -26.37 9.59 -22.55
CA ASN A 351 -27.41 10.60 -22.57
C ASN A 351 -28.55 10.34 -23.57
N LYS A 352 -28.52 9.21 -24.31
CA LYS A 352 -29.50 8.85 -25.35
C LYS A 352 -29.60 9.89 -26.47
N GLU A 353 -28.51 10.59 -26.73
CA GLU A 353 -28.42 11.55 -27.82
C GLU A 353 -28.02 10.86 -29.13
N LYS A 354 -28.31 11.52 -30.25
CA LYS A 354 -27.98 10.98 -31.57
C LYS A 354 -26.46 10.92 -31.76
N ILE A 355 -25.96 9.76 -32.15
CA ILE A 355 -24.57 9.52 -32.54
C ILE A 355 -24.48 8.82 -33.89
N PRO A 356 -23.36 8.94 -34.63
CA PRO A 356 -23.12 8.14 -35.84
C PRO A 356 -23.08 6.64 -35.53
N ILE A 357 -23.55 5.80 -36.46
CA ILE A 357 -23.52 4.33 -36.33
C ILE A 357 -22.10 3.81 -36.03
N ARG A 358 -21.09 4.41 -36.67
CA ARG A 358 -19.68 4.08 -36.42
C ARG A 358 -19.29 4.29 -34.95
N ALA A 359 -19.79 5.35 -34.33
CA ALA A 359 -19.52 5.64 -32.92
C ALA A 359 -20.17 4.60 -32.01
N GLU A 360 -21.41 4.22 -32.31
CA GLU A 360 -22.09 3.16 -31.56
C GLU A 360 -21.34 1.83 -31.62
N LEU A 361 -20.82 1.45 -32.80
CA LEU A 361 -20.01 0.23 -32.96
C LEU A 361 -18.72 0.27 -32.13
N LEU A 362 -18.02 1.41 -32.12
CA LEU A 362 -16.79 1.58 -31.34
C LEU A 362 -17.07 1.60 -29.83
N ILE A 363 -18.15 2.23 -29.40
CA ILE A 363 -18.60 2.19 -28.00
C ILE A 363 -18.90 0.75 -27.59
N ARG A 364 -19.59 -0.02 -28.44
CA ARG A 364 -19.84 -1.44 -28.17
C ARG A 364 -18.56 -2.26 -28.07
N SER A 365 -17.57 -2.01 -28.93
CA SER A 365 -16.33 -2.77 -28.97
C SER A 365 -15.34 -2.43 -27.85
N TYR A 366 -15.29 -1.17 -27.41
CA TYR A 366 -14.29 -0.71 -26.44
C TYR A 366 -14.86 -0.47 -25.04
N ILE A 367 -16.14 -0.12 -24.93
CA ILE A 367 -16.74 0.39 -23.68
C ILE A 367 -17.88 -0.52 -23.18
N GLU A 368 -18.96 -0.73 -23.94
CA GLU A 368 -20.12 -1.51 -23.45
C GLU A 368 -19.79 -2.98 -23.17
N ARG A 369 -18.68 -3.50 -23.70
CA ARG A 369 -18.18 -4.83 -23.33
C ARG A 369 -17.86 -4.98 -21.83
N TRP A 370 -17.75 -3.87 -21.11
CA TRP A 370 -17.54 -3.82 -19.66
C TRP A 370 -18.82 -3.58 -18.87
N LYS A 371 -19.97 -3.43 -19.53
CA LYS A 371 -21.25 -3.23 -18.86
C LYS A 371 -21.65 -4.47 -18.07
N LYS A 372 -22.23 -4.27 -16.88
CA LYS A 372 -22.64 -5.33 -15.96
C LYS A 372 -24.01 -5.92 -16.28
#